data_AF-A0A087UC26-F1
#
_entry.id   AF-A0A087UC26-F1
#
_cell.length_a   1.000
_cell.length_b   1.000
_cell.length_c   1.000
_cell.angle_alpha   90.00
_cell.angle_beta   90.00
_cell.angle_gamma   90.00
#
_symmetry.space_group_name_H-M   'P 1'
#
loop_
_entity.id
_entity.type
_entity.pdbx_description
1 polymer ?
#
loop_
_entity_poly.entity_id
_entity_poly.type
_entity_poly.pdbx_seq_one_letter_code
_entity_poly.pdbx_strand_id
1 'polypeptide(L)'
;MQEKFDVPEECSSKLLTDELSKIAAKLVLKTLENLPHYLELSYPQPSEGATYARKIKPALGCINWEHPVLSIYRKFKAFDGFFEVFTFWKSMKVLIIEITSMNDVAEANVSKLVCDPVSPGFCYFHKKRKVLFVKCQDGWFGITVVKIPKRGK
;
A
#
# COMPACT_ATOMS: atom_id res chain seq x y z
N MET A 1 23.60 -15.21 -6.31
CA MET A 1 22.71 -15.99 -5.43
C MET A 1 21.39 -15.25 -5.25
N GLN A 2 20.27 -15.95 -5.05
CA GLN A 2 18.93 -15.38 -4.84
C GLN A 2 18.19 -16.20 -3.79
N GLU A 3 17.37 -15.54 -2.95
CA GLU A 3 16.38 -16.19 -2.09
C GLU A 3 15.00 -15.56 -2.32
N LYS A 4 13.95 -16.37 -2.18
CA LYS A 4 12.55 -15.92 -2.28
C LYS A 4 12.04 -15.56 -0.90
N PHE A 5 11.18 -14.54 -0.85
CA PHE A 5 10.48 -14.11 0.36
C PHE A 5 9.01 -13.91 0.02
N ASP A 6 8.13 -14.63 0.72
CA ASP A 6 6.69 -14.48 0.57
C ASP A 6 6.25 -13.20 1.29
N VAL A 7 5.74 -12.23 0.53
CA VAL A 7 5.30 -10.96 1.08
C VAL A 7 3.95 -11.15 1.80
N PRO A 8 3.88 -10.97 3.14
CA PRO A 8 2.62 -11.10 3.87
C PRO A 8 1.59 -10.06 3.42
N GLU A 9 0.30 -10.37 3.53
CA GLU A 9 -0.79 -9.48 3.08
C GLU A 9 -0.78 -8.11 3.79
N GLU A 10 -0.44 -8.10 5.07
CA GLU A 10 -0.39 -6.88 5.90
C GLU A 10 0.97 -6.16 5.84
N CYS A 11 1.91 -6.66 5.04
CA CYS A 11 3.26 -6.15 4.98
C CYS A 11 3.31 -4.73 4.41
N SER A 12 4.00 -3.82 5.11
CA SER A 12 4.32 -2.49 4.61
C SER A 12 5.72 -2.46 4.00
N SER A 13 6.00 -1.44 3.19
CA SER A 13 7.34 -1.21 2.63
C SER A 13 8.43 -1.16 3.69
N LYS A 14 8.12 -0.61 4.87
CA LYS A 14 9.05 -0.55 6.01
C LYS A 14 9.37 -1.96 6.53
N LEU A 15 8.34 -2.74 6.86
CA LEU A 15 8.51 -4.12 7.34
C LEU A 15 9.25 -4.99 6.31
N LEU A 16 8.89 -4.87 5.04
CA LEU A 16 9.55 -5.60 3.96
C LEU A 16 11.03 -5.22 3.83
N THR A 17 11.35 -3.94 3.99
CA THR A 17 12.75 -3.46 3.96
C THR A 17 13.56 -4.05 5.11
N ASP A 18 13.00 -4.08 6.32
CA ASP A 18 13.68 -4.62 7.50
C ASP A 18 13.98 -6.13 7.34
N GLU A 19 13.03 -6.91 6.84
CA GLU A 19 13.19 -8.35 6.61
C GLU A 19 14.16 -8.66 5.46
N LEU A 20 13.99 -8.00 4.31
CA LEU A 20 14.86 -8.23 3.15
C LEU A 20 16.29 -7.77 3.40
N SER A 21 16.52 -6.74 4.24
CA SER A 21 17.86 -6.28 4.59
C SER A 21 18.65 -7.35 5.35
N LYS A 22 18.01 -8.09 6.26
CA LYS A 22 18.64 -9.20 6.99
C LYS A 22 19.04 -10.34 6.05
N ILE A 23 18.14 -10.71 5.13
CA ILE A 23 18.40 -11.74 4.11
C ILE A 23 19.54 -11.28 3.20
N ALA A 24 19.47 -10.06 2.67
CA ALA A 24 20.49 -9.51 1.79
C ALA A 24 21.88 -9.51 2.44
N ALA A 25 22.01 -9.08 3.69
CA ALA A 25 23.28 -9.09 4.41
C ALA A 25 23.91 -10.49 4.46
N LYS A 26 23.12 -11.50 4.83
CA LYS A 26 23.56 -12.91 4.84
C LYS A 26 23.97 -13.38 3.45
N LEU A 27 23.19 -13.06 2.43
CA LEU A 27 23.47 -13.48 1.05
C LEU A 27 24.73 -12.85 0.48
N VAL A 28 24.96 -11.57 0.77
CA VAL A 28 26.17 -10.86 0.33
C VAL A 28 27.40 -11.50 0.97
N LEU A 29 27.41 -11.71 2.28
CA LEU A 29 28.54 -12.35 2.98
C LEU A 29 28.84 -13.74 2.43
N LYS A 30 27.82 -14.60 2.33
CA LYS A 30 27.95 -15.95 1.76
C LYS A 30 28.48 -15.95 0.32
N THR A 31 28.06 -14.97 -0.49
CA THR A 31 28.56 -14.83 -1.87
C THR A 31 30.04 -14.44 -1.88
N LEU A 32 30.45 -13.52 -1.01
CA LEU A 32 31.82 -13.02 -0.95
C LEU A 32 32.80 -14.07 -0.39
N GLU A 33 32.37 -14.88 0.58
CA GLU A 33 33.18 -15.97 1.16
C GLU A 33 33.63 -17.01 0.13
N ASN A 34 32.85 -17.22 -0.95
CA ASN A 34 33.19 -18.15 -2.02
C ASN A 34 32.86 -17.58 -3.40
N LEU A 35 33.36 -16.36 -3.66
CA LEU A 35 33.06 -15.64 -4.88
C LEU A 35 33.40 -16.40 -6.17
N PRO A 36 34.57 -17.06 -6.31
CA PRO A 36 34.90 -17.79 -7.54
C PRO A 36 33.86 -18.85 -7.90
N HIS A 37 33.42 -19.63 -6.91
CA HIS A 37 32.37 -20.64 -7.11
C HIS A 37 31.04 -20.02 -7.59
N TYR A 38 30.62 -18.91 -7.00
CA TYR A 38 29.35 -18.28 -7.41
C TYR A 38 29.45 -17.54 -8.75
N LEU A 39 30.64 -17.13 -9.17
CA LEU A 39 30.88 -16.60 -10.52
C LEU A 39 30.76 -17.71 -11.57
N GLU A 40 31.31 -18.90 -11.29
CA GLU A 40 31.16 -20.08 -12.17
C GLU A 40 29.70 -20.51 -12.34
N LEU A 41 28.88 -20.36 -11.28
CA LEU A 41 27.44 -20.66 -11.31
C LEU A 41 26.56 -19.50 -11.78
N SER A 42 27.14 -18.40 -12.23
CA SER A 42 26.37 -17.25 -12.72
C SER A 42 25.63 -17.58 -14.01
N TYR A 43 24.50 -16.91 -14.23
CA TYR A 43 23.67 -17.09 -15.42
C TYR A 43 23.10 -15.73 -15.87
N PRO A 44 22.89 -15.54 -17.19
CA PRO A 44 22.33 -14.29 -17.70
C PRO A 44 20.87 -14.12 -17.24
N GLN A 45 20.46 -12.87 -16.96
CA GLN A 45 19.08 -12.57 -16.63
C GLN A 45 18.17 -12.87 -17.84
N PRO A 46 17.05 -13.60 -17.65
CA PRO A 46 16.07 -13.81 -18.72
C PRO A 46 15.49 -12.47 -19.21
N SER A 47 15.26 -12.36 -20.53
CA SER A 47 14.55 -11.22 -21.11
C SER A 47 13.06 -11.25 -20.79
N GLU A 48 12.48 -12.45 -20.70
CA GLU A 48 11.09 -12.67 -20.31
C GLU A 48 10.89 -12.44 -18.81
N GLY A 49 9.79 -11.76 -18.46
CA GLY A 49 9.43 -11.46 -17.06
C GLY A 49 10.20 -10.29 -16.42
N ALA A 50 11.20 -9.72 -17.10
CA ALA A 50 11.87 -8.51 -16.64
C ALA A 50 10.90 -7.32 -16.63
N THR A 51 10.74 -6.68 -15.47
CA THR A 51 9.89 -5.48 -15.31
C THR A 51 10.66 -4.34 -14.67
N TYR A 52 10.22 -3.11 -14.93
CA TYR A 52 10.88 -1.91 -14.41
C TYR A 52 10.12 -1.31 -13.22
N ALA A 53 10.75 -1.32 -12.04
CA ALA A 53 10.25 -0.64 -10.85
C ALA A 53 10.50 0.88 -10.95
N ARG A 54 9.46 1.62 -11.35
CA ARG A 54 9.55 3.09 -11.52
C ARG A 54 9.78 3.80 -10.19
N LYS A 55 10.60 4.85 -10.21
CA LYS A 55 10.80 5.73 -9.05
C LYS A 55 9.48 6.37 -8.62
N ILE A 56 9.16 6.23 -7.34
CA ILE A 56 7.98 6.82 -6.71
C ILE A 56 8.13 8.34 -6.52
N LYS A 57 7.02 9.07 -6.61
CA LYS A 57 6.95 10.54 -6.42
C LYS A 57 5.82 10.87 -5.44
N PRO A 58 5.92 11.94 -4.64
CA PRO A 58 4.87 12.34 -3.68
C PRO A 58 3.47 12.48 -4.31
N ALA A 59 3.39 12.92 -5.57
CA ALA A 59 2.13 13.07 -6.29
C ALA A 59 1.35 11.75 -6.44
N LEU A 60 2.04 10.60 -6.44
CA LEU A 60 1.39 9.27 -6.51
C LEU A 60 0.59 8.94 -5.23
N GLY A 61 0.88 9.63 -4.12
CA GLY A 61 0.18 9.50 -2.86
C GLY A 61 -1.27 9.99 -2.91
N CYS A 62 -1.66 10.74 -3.94
CA CYS A 62 -3.06 11.09 -4.16
C CYS A 62 -3.86 9.82 -4.48
N ILE A 63 -4.89 9.56 -3.69
CA ILE A 63 -5.84 8.48 -3.95
C ILE A 63 -6.76 8.90 -5.10
N ASN A 64 -6.92 7.99 -6.05
CA ASN A 64 -8.00 8.04 -7.02
C ASN A 64 -8.98 6.93 -6.63
N TRP A 65 -10.18 7.31 -6.19
CA TRP A 65 -11.20 6.40 -5.68
C TRP A 65 -11.82 5.52 -6.77
N GLU A 66 -11.63 5.86 -8.03
CA GLU A 66 -12.02 5.02 -9.19
C GLU A 66 -11.19 3.74 -9.32
N HIS A 67 -10.18 3.52 -8.46
CA HIS A 67 -9.42 2.27 -8.43
C HIS A 67 -10.06 1.20 -7.53
N PRO A 68 -9.70 -0.08 -7.74
CA PRO A 68 -10.08 -1.16 -6.83
C PRO A 68 -9.58 -0.93 -5.41
N VAL A 69 -10.35 -1.39 -4.41
CA VAL A 69 -10.01 -1.28 -2.98
C VAL A 69 -8.61 -1.84 -2.71
N LEU A 70 -8.31 -3.03 -3.25
CA LEU A 70 -7.02 -3.70 -3.05
C LEU A 70 -5.84 -2.88 -3.60
N SER A 71 -6.04 -2.16 -4.71
CA SER A 71 -4.99 -1.32 -5.29
C SER A 71 -4.69 -0.11 -4.40
N ILE A 72 -5.73 0.50 -3.83
CA ILE A 72 -5.60 1.62 -2.89
C ILE A 72 -4.97 1.13 -1.57
N TYR A 73 -5.39 -0.04 -1.08
CA TYR A 73 -4.83 -0.67 0.12
C TYR A 73 -3.33 -0.95 -0.03
N ARG A 74 -2.93 -1.62 -1.12
CA ARG A 74 -1.52 -1.88 -1.42
C ARG A 74 -0.72 -0.60 -1.60
N LYS A 75 -1.28 0.43 -2.25
CA LYS A 75 -0.65 1.75 -2.35
C LYS A 75 -0.37 2.33 -0.95
N PHE A 76 -1.35 2.25 -0.05
CA PHE A 76 -1.19 2.75 1.32
C PHE A 76 -0.04 2.05 2.05
N LYS A 77 0.00 0.72 1.98
CA LYS A 77 1.07 -0.08 2.61
C LYS A 77 2.44 0.12 1.96
N ALA A 78 2.50 0.31 0.64
CA ALA A 78 3.75 0.48 -0.12
C ALA A 78 4.39 1.87 0.05
N PHE A 79 3.61 2.88 0.44
CA PHE A 79 4.13 4.23 0.67
C PHE A 79 4.42 4.54 2.14
N ASP A 80 4.12 3.60 3.03
CA ASP A 80 4.42 3.70 4.45
C ASP A 80 5.92 3.97 4.68
N GLY A 81 6.21 5.07 5.38
CA GLY A 81 7.57 5.55 5.63
C GLY A 81 8.23 6.35 4.49
N PHE A 82 7.59 6.52 3.33
CA PHE A 82 8.15 7.28 2.20
C PHE A 82 7.38 8.57 1.92
N PHE A 83 6.07 8.48 1.67
CA PHE A 83 5.24 9.62 1.30
C PHE A 83 3.87 9.55 1.97
N GLU A 84 3.28 10.72 2.20
CA GLU A 84 1.91 10.81 2.68
C GLU A 84 0.94 10.30 1.62
N VAL A 85 -0.03 9.48 2.05
CA VAL A 85 -1.19 9.12 1.24
C VAL A 85 -2.32 10.08 1.57
N PHE A 86 -2.96 10.64 0.54
CA PHE A 86 -3.92 11.73 0.74
C PHE A 86 -5.04 11.73 -0.29
N THR A 87 -6.11 12.45 0.03
CA THR A 87 -7.22 12.77 -0.86
C THR A 87 -7.56 14.25 -0.73
N PHE A 88 -8.51 14.73 -1.52
CA PHE A 88 -9.07 16.08 -1.38
C PHE A 88 -10.53 16.03 -0.92
N TRP A 89 -10.89 16.97 -0.04
CA TRP A 89 -12.28 17.23 0.35
C TRP A 89 -12.59 18.71 0.18
N LYS A 90 -13.49 19.07 -0.75
CA LYS A 90 -13.82 20.47 -1.07
C LYS A 90 -12.57 21.35 -1.23
N SER A 91 -11.60 20.87 -2.02
CA SER A 91 -10.29 21.51 -2.27
C SER A 91 -9.30 21.53 -1.10
N MET A 92 -9.62 20.91 0.04
CA MET A 92 -8.70 20.76 1.16
C MET A 92 -7.96 19.42 1.06
N LYS A 93 -6.62 19.44 1.16
CA LYS A 93 -5.82 18.22 1.26
C LYS A 93 -6.15 17.53 2.59
N VAL A 94 -6.48 16.25 2.54
CA VAL A 94 -6.74 15.41 3.71
C VAL A 94 -5.78 14.24 3.66
N LEU A 95 -4.90 14.15 4.66
CA LEU A 95 -3.97 13.03 4.80
C LEU A 95 -4.69 11.86 5.45
N ILE A 96 -4.45 10.66 4.96
CA ILE A 96 -4.95 9.42 5.53
C ILE A 96 -3.83 8.85 6.38
N ILE A 97 -4.11 8.66 7.67
CA ILE A 97 -3.10 8.27 8.66
C ILE A 97 -3.29 6.82 9.07
N GLU A 98 -4.54 6.41 9.29
CA GLU A 98 -4.87 5.03 9.66
C GLU A 98 -6.07 4.53 8.88
N ILE A 99 -6.03 3.25 8.55
CA ILE A 99 -7.04 2.53 7.78
C ILE A 99 -7.41 1.26 8.54
N THR A 100 -8.62 0.76 8.29
CA THR A 100 -9.09 -0.51 8.86
C THR A 100 -8.64 -1.69 7.98
N SER A 101 -8.62 -2.91 8.53
CA SER A 101 -8.30 -4.10 7.75
C SER A 101 -9.40 -4.44 6.74
N MET A 102 -9.06 -5.20 5.69
CA MET A 102 -10.05 -5.66 4.70
C MET A 102 -11.16 -6.51 5.32
N ASN A 103 -10.84 -7.26 6.39
CA ASN A 103 -11.81 -8.05 7.14
C ASN A 103 -12.81 -7.15 7.88
N ASP A 104 -12.35 -6.10 8.56
CA ASP A 104 -13.23 -5.16 9.26
C ASP A 104 -14.19 -4.44 8.29
N VAL A 105 -13.73 -4.15 7.06
CA VAL A 105 -14.58 -3.58 6.00
C VAL A 105 -15.70 -4.56 5.64
N ALA A 106 -15.37 -5.83 5.43
CA ALA A 106 -16.34 -6.86 5.07
C ALA A 106 -17.39 -7.04 6.19
N GLU A 107 -16.96 -7.06 7.44
CA GLU A 107 -17.84 -7.17 8.61
C GLU A 107 -18.74 -5.94 8.82
N ALA A 108 -18.34 -4.76 8.35
CA ALA A 108 -19.14 -3.55 8.46
C ALA A 108 -20.38 -3.59 7.52
N ASN A 109 -20.34 -4.43 6.49
CA ASN A 109 -21.44 -4.69 5.56
C ASN A 109 -22.11 -3.40 5.02
N VAL A 110 -21.28 -2.40 4.70
CA VAL A 110 -21.72 -1.03 4.36
C VAL A 110 -22.67 -1.02 3.17
N SER A 111 -22.47 -1.92 2.20
CA SER A 111 -23.34 -2.05 1.04
C SER A 111 -24.81 -2.37 1.37
N LYS A 112 -25.11 -2.93 2.55
CA LYS A 112 -26.49 -3.14 3.02
C LYS A 112 -27.07 -1.93 3.76
N LEU A 113 -26.21 -1.00 4.19
CA LEU A 113 -26.59 0.20 4.94
C LEU A 113 -26.81 1.41 4.02
N VAL A 114 -26.31 1.36 2.79
CA VAL A 114 -26.44 2.40 1.77
C VAL A 114 -27.43 1.89 0.72
N CYS A 115 -28.61 2.51 0.65
CA CYS A 115 -29.74 2.02 -0.15
C CYS A 115 -29.64 2.35 -1.64
N ASP A 116 -28.91 3.40 -2.00
CA ASP A 116 -28.81 3.88 -3.38
C ASP A 116 -27.48 3.48 -4.04
N PRO A 117 -27.46 3.29 -5.37
CA PRO A 117 -26.21 3.13 -6.10
C PRO A 117 -25.37 4.41 -5.92
N VAL A 118 -24.17 4.23 -5.38
CA VAL A 118 -23.23 5.33 -5.12
C VAL A 118 -22.01 5.20 -6.00
N SER A 119 -21.51 6.35 -6.48
CA SER A 119 -20.29 6.42 -7.26
C SER A 119 -19.04 6.35 -6.39
N PRO A 120 -17.87 5.97 -6.95
CA PRO A 120 -16.60 6.10 -6.26
C PRO A 120 -16.38 7.51 -5.70
N GLY A 121 -15.74 7.58 -4.54
CA GLY A 121 -15.57 8.81 -3.76
C GLY A 121 -16.74 9.16 -2.83
N PHE A 122 -17.88 8.45 -2.90
CA PHE A 122 -18.96 8.61 -1.93
C PHE A 122 -18.51 8.24 -0.52
N CYS A 123 -18.83 9.08 0.46
CA CYS A 123 -18.42 8.90 1.86
C CYS A 123 -19.60 8.48 2.75
N TYR A 124 -19.41 7.43 3.53
CA TYR A 124 -20.34 6.96 4.56
C TYR A 124 -19.64 6.85 5.91
N PHE A 125 -20.10 7.58 6.92
CA PHE A 125 -19.52 7.51 8.27
C PHE A 125 -20.29 6.54 9.17
N HIS A 126 -19.65 5.43 9.52
CA HIS A 126 -20.25 4.41 10.38
C HIS A 126 -20.06 4.77 11.87
N LYS A 127 -21.04 5.49 12.44
CA LYS A 127 -20.97 6.04 13.82
C LYS A 127 -20.53 5.04 14.91
N LYS A 128 -21.11 3.83 14.93
CA LYS A 128 -20.79 2.81 15.95
C LYS A 128 -19.33 2.34 15.90
N ARG A 129 -18.79 2.12 14.69
CA ARG A 129 -17.40 1.69 14.46
C ARG A 129 -16.42 2.88 14.46
N LYS A 130 -16.92 4.11 14.34
CA LYS A 130 -16.13 5.35 14.16
C LYS A 130 -15.18 5.28 12.95
N VAL A 131 -15.65 4.65 11.86
CA VAL A 131 -14.90 4.50 10.61
C VAL A 131 -15.58 5.31 9.50
N LEU A 132 -14.79 6.06 8.74
CA LEU A 132 -15.20 6.69 7.49
C LEU A 132 -14.98 5.70 6.35
N PHE A 133 -16.04 5.24 5.73
CA PHE A 133 -15.99 4.42 4.53
C PHE A 133 -16.08 5.30 3.28
N VAL A 134 -15.21 5.05 2.31
CA VAL A 134 -15.24 5.70 1.01
C VAL A 134 -15.47 4.65 -0.07
N LYS A 135 -16.43 4.87 -0.96
CA LYS A 135 -16.72 3.96 -2.07
C LYS A 135 -15.55 3.97 -3.06
N CYS A 136 -15.09 2.78 -3.43
CA CYS A 136 -14.10 2.55 -4.49
C CYS A 136 -14.77 1.95 -5.73
N GLN A 137 -14.00 1.55 -6.74
CA GLN A 137 -14.54 0.87 -7.93
C GLN A 137 -15.38 -0.37 -7.57
N ASP A 138 -14.81 -1.27 -6.78
CA ASP A 138 -15.32 -2.63 -6.52
C ASP A 138 -15.74 -2.88 -5.06
N GLY A 139 -15.62 -1.88 -4.18
CA GLY A 139 -15.93 -2.05 -2.77
C GLY A 139 -15.87 -0.77 -1.96
N TRP A 140 -15.58 -0.90 -0.67
CA TRP A 140 -15.45 0.21 0.27
C TRP A 140 -14.05 0.21 0.89
N PHE A 141 -13.52 1.39 1.17
CA PHE A 141 -12.25 1.58 1.86
C PHE A 141 -12.49 2.26 3.20
N GLY A 142 -12.05 1.65 4.30
CA GLY A 142 -12.29 2.16 5.65
C GLY A 142 -11.11 2.95 6.20
N ILE A 143 -11.38 4.18 6.63
CA ILE A 143 -10.43 5.12 7.20
C ILE A 143 -10.81 5.39 8.67
N THR A 144 -9.87 5.21 9.58
CA THR A 144 -10.08 5.45 11.03
C THR A 144 -9.54 6.82 11.44
N VAL A 145 -8.40 7.25 10.89
CA VAL A 145 -7.77 8.51 11.24
C VAL A 145 -7.37 9.28 9.99
N VAL A 146 -7.78 10.55 9.97
CA VAL A 146 -7.33 11.54 8.98
C VAL A 146 -6.65 12.72 9.67
N LYS A 147 -5.75 13.37 8.95
CA LYS A 147 -5.14 14.63 9.37
C LYS A 147 -5.40 15.69 8.31
N ILE A 148 -5.95 16.81 8.75
CA ILE A 148 -6.08 18.01 7.92
C ILE A 148 -4.83 18.86 8.17
N PRO A 149 -3.95 19.06 7.17
CA PRO A 149 -2.82 19.96 7.32
C PRO A 149 -3.34 21.36 7.62
N LYS A 150 -2.72 22.05 8.57
CA LYS A 150 -2.99 23.48 8.78
C LYS A 150 -2.64 24.21 7.47
N ARG A 151 -3.52 25.13 7.03
CA ARG A 151 -3.14 26.05 5.95
C ARG A 151 -1.85 26.74 6.38
N GLY A 152 -0.80 26.62 5.57
CA GLY A 152 0.40 27.43 5.74
C GLY A 152 -0.01 28.90 5.76
N LYS A 153 0.54 29.66 6.70
CA LYS A 153 0.52 31.12 6.61
C LYS A 153 1.30 31.56 5.39
#